data_AF-X0WZ14-F1
#
_entry.id   AF-X0WZ14-F1
#
_cell.length_a   1.000
_cell.length_b   1.000
_cell.length_c   1.000
_cell.angle_alpha   90.00
_cell.angle_beta   90.00
_cell.angle_gamma   90.00
#
_symmetry.space_group_name_H-M   'P 1'
#
loop_
_entity.id
_entity.type
_entity.pdbx_description
1 polymer ?
#
loop_
_entity_poly.entity_id
_entity_poly.type
_entity_poly.pdbx_seq_one_letter_code
_entity_poly.pdbx_strand_id
1 'polypeptide(L)'
;MNSRERVRRTLIHKEPDRAPIDNNGFVSGMHEVAYKNLLKYLDIEDEIIIYDPVQRLAVVKDEVKDILGVDTIYIYPNVPSNYKFIENPDGTFKDEYGVVYKKVGYYADCLIPPLRGKSFEEIKAFKFPDPEDLSRFEGLQLKAKKFHEDTEFSIWAGVVSSLFYFAWIIRGLEDFLTDIYISPKTAKYLMDKIVDWNMKFFKGFYSEIGEYIDVFWIGDDWGVQ
;
A
#
# COMPACT_ATOMS: atom_id res chain seq x y z
N MET A 1 -18.99 -21.70 7.22
CA MET A 1 -18.98 -20.68 6.14
C MET A 1 -17.57 -20.64 5.56
N ASN A 2 -17.39 -20.37 4.27
CA ASN A 2 -16.04 -20.12 3.74
C ASN A 2 -15.61 -18.67 4.04
N SER A 3 -14.33 -18.35 3.85
CA SER A 3 -13.78 -17.03 4.21
C SER A 3 -14.39 -15.89 3.39
N ARG A 4 -14.60 -16.09 2.09
CA ARG A 4 -15.25 -15.13 1.19
C ARG A 4 -16.69 -14.80 1.61
N GLU A 5 -17.50 -15.81 1.89
CA GLU A 5 -18.88 -15.65 2.37
C GLU A 5 -18.92 -14.97 3.74
N ARG A 6 -17.98 -15.31 4.63
CA ARG A 6 -17.83 -14.68 5.95
C ARG A 6 -17.58 -13.17 5.84
N VAL A 7 -16.63 -12.77 4.99
CA VAL A 7 -16.33 -11.36 4.73
C VAL A 7 -17.54 -10.68 4.09
N ARG A 8 -18.11 -11.25 3.02
CA ARG A 8 -19.27 -10.67 2.31
C ARG A 8 -20.46 -10.43 3.23
N ARG A 9 -20.83 -11.41 4.06
CA ARG A 9 -21.91 -11.25 5.05
C ARG A 9 -21.63 -10.14 6.04
N THR A 10 -20.41 -10.08 6.56
CA THR A 10 -19.97 -9.04 7.50
C THR A 10 -20.12 -7.65 6.88
N LEU A 11 -19.66 -7.47 5.63
CA LEU A 11 -19.73 -6.19 4.92
C LEU A 11 -21.17 -5.72 4.62
N ILE A 12 -22.12 -6.65 4.46
CA ILE A 12 -23.54 -6.33 4.31
C ILE A 12 -24.31 -6.35 5.65
N HIS A 13 -23.59 -6.25 6.77
CA HIS A 13 -24.13 -6.21 8.14
C HIS A 13 -25.03 -7.41 8.50
N LYS A 14 -24.71 -8.60 8.00
CA LYS A 14 -25.35 -9.86 8.39
C LYS A 14 -24.40 -10.67 9.27
N GLU A 15 -24.95 -11.30 10.31
CA GLU A 15 -24.18 -12.12 11.24
C GLU A 15 -23.46 -13.27 10.50
N PRO A 16 -22.11 -13.33 10.57
CA PRO A 16 -21.32 -14.43 10.03
C PRO A 16 -21.23 -15.60 11.05
N ASP A 17 -20.55 -16.69 10.68
CA ASP A 17 -20.28 -17.79 11.63
C ASP A 17 -19.19 -17.45 12.68
N ARG A 18 -18.30 -16.50 12.38
CA ARG A 18 -17.38 -15.81 13.30
C ARG A 18 -16.93 -14.47 12.70
N ALA A 19 -16.30 -13.61 13.50
CA ALA A 19 -15.66 -12.41 12.98
C ALA A 19 -14.56 -12.78 11.94
N PRO A 20 -14.52 -12.12 10.78
CA PRO A 20 -13.44 -12.30 9.82
C PRO A 20 -12.12 -11.74 10.35
N ILE A 21 -11.00 -12.37 10.00
CA ILE A 21 -9.64 -11.99 10.42
C ILE A 21 -8.83 -11.58 9.19
N ASP A 22 -8.13 -10.46 9.27
CA ASP A 22 -7.21 -9.97 8.23
C ASP A 22 -5.79 -9.86 8.77
N ASN A 23 -4.79 -10.26 7.97
CA ASN A 23 -3.37 -10.09 8.28
C ASN A 23 -2.47 -10.05 7.03
N ASN A 24 -2.92 -9.42 5.94
CA ASN A 24 -2.20 -9.42 4.66
C ASN A 24 -2.09 -8.04 3.98
N GLY A 25 -2.66 -7.00 4.63
CA GLY A 25 -2.76 -5.63 4.12
C GLY A 25 -1.58 -4.72 4.48
N PHE A 26 -1.41 -3.62 3.75
CA PHE A 26 -0.52 -2.53 4.17
C PHE A 26 -0.91 -1.88 5.51
N VAL A 27 -2.10 -2.12 6.04
CA VAL A 27 -2.55 -1.59 7.35
C VAL A 27 -2.85 -2.69 8.37
N SER A 28 -2.70 -3.96 7.98
CA SER A 28 -3.02 -5.13 8.82
C SER A 28 -1.91 -6.18 8.83
N GLY A 29 -0.82 -5.95 8.09
CA GLY A 29 0.29 -6.88 7.95
C GLY A 29 1.11 -7.05 9.23
N MET A 30 1.90 -8.12 9.26
CA MET A 30 2.75 -8.43 10.39
C MET A 30 4.15 -7.85 10.21
N HIS A 31 4.61 -7.06 11.18
CA HIS A 31 5.97 -6.55 11.22
C HIS A 31 7.01 -7.68 11.30
N GLU A 32 8.18 -7.51 10.66
CA GLU A 32 9.24 -8.52 10.55
C GLU A 32 9.66 -9.14 11.89
N VAL A 33 9.79 -8.30 12.93
CA VAL A 33 10.13 -8.73 14.29
C VAL A 33 9.01 -9.56 14.92
N ALA A 34 7.75 -9.15 14.75
CA ALA A 34 6.61 -9.90 15.28
C ALA A 34 6.48 -11.25 14.58
N TYR A 35 6.66 -11.27 13.26
CA TYR A 35 6.61 -12.48 12.47
C TYR A 35 7.73 -13.47 12.86
N LYS A 36 8.97 -12.99 12.99
CA LYS A 36 10.09 -13.82 13.46
C LYS A 36 9.86 -14.42 14.85
N ASN A 37 9.26 -13.65 15.77
CA ASN A 37 8.94 -14.15 17.10
C ASN A 37 7.83 -15.20 17.06
N LEU A 38 6.81 -15.01 16.21
CA LEU A 38 5.73 -15.96 16.01
C LEU A 38 6.24 -17.27 15.42
N LEU A 39 7.08 -17.21 14.37
CA LEU A 39 7.72 -18.38 13.78
C LEU A 39 8.48 -19.21 14.83
N LYS A 40 9.28 -18.53 15.66
CA LYS A 40 9.99 -19.19 16.77
C LYS A 40 9.05 -19.84 17.80
N TYR A 41 7.93 -19.19 18.11
CA TYR A 41 6.95 -19.72 19.05
C TYR A 41 6.22 -20.96 18.51
N LEU A 42 5.94 -20.96 17.20
CA LEU A 42 5.26 -22.05 16.51
C LEU A 42 6.20 -23.18 16.06
N ASP A 43 7.51 -23.02 16.22
CA ASP A 43 8.54 -23.93 15.70
C ASP A 43 8.44 -24.14 14.16
N ILE A 44 8.16 -23.05 13.44
CA ILE A 44 8.03 -23.02 11.98
C ILE A 44 9.24 -22.29 11.38
N GLU A 45 9.88 -22.90 10.39
CA GLU A 45 10.90 -22.25 9.57
C GLU A 45 10.29 -21.53 8.36
N ASP A 46 10.74 -20.30 8.14
CA ASP A 46 10.40 -19.49 6.97
C ASP A 46 11.44 -18.38 6.72
N GLU A 47 11.50 -17.87 5.48
CA GLU A 47 12.33 -16.71 5.13
C GLU A 47 11.56 -15.41 5.36
N ILE A 48 12.22 -14.41 5.97
CA ILE A 48 11.59 -13.10 6.18
C ILE A 48 11.73 -12.26 4.90
N ILE A 49 10.64 -12.19 4.13
CA ILE A 49 10.53 -11.35 2.94
C ILE A 49 9.73 -10.09 3.28
N ILE A 50 10.32 -8.91 3.08
CA ILE A 50 9.66 -7.61 3.33
C ILE A 50 8.95 -7.15 2.06
N TYR A 51 7.65 -6.88 2.14
CA TYR A 51 6.88 -6.29 1.03
C TYR A 51 6.58 -4.79 1.24
N ASP A 52 6.63 -4.32 2.49
CA ASP A 52 6.55 -2.89 2.83
C ASP A 52 7.82 -2.48 3.57
N PRO A 53 8.73 -1.73 2.93
CA PRO A 53 9.99 -1.31 3.56
C PRO A 53 9.81 -0.20 4.60
N VAL A 54 8.73 0.59 4.54
CA VAL A 54 8.46 1.68 5.48
C VAL A 54 7.99 1.11 6.82
N GLN A 55 7.00 0.24 6.77
CA GLN A 55 6.43 -0.40 7.96
C GLN A 55 7.15 -1.69 8.35
N ARG A 56 8.08 -2.18 7.51
CA ARG A 56 8.79 -3.46 7.67
C ARG A 56 7.85 -4.66 7.79
N LEU A 57 6.80 -4.67 6.97
CA LEU A 57 5.82 -5.75 6.94
C LEU A 57 6.36 -6.95 6.18
N ALA A 58 6.25 -8.13 6.80
CA ALA A 58 6.70 -9.39 6.25
C ALA A 58 5.58 -10.12 5.51
N VAL A 59 5.93 -10.81 4.42
CA VAL A 59 5.05 -11.77 3.77
C VAL A 59 4.89 -12.96 4.72
N VAL A 60 3.67 -13.19 5.19
CA VAL A 60 3.35 -14.30 6.08
C VAL A 60 3.14 -15.57 5.26
N LYS A 61 3.70 -16.70 5.72
CA LYS A 61 3.52 -18.04 5.14
C LYS A 61 2.07 -18.51 5.26
N ASP A 62 1.59 -19.24 4.27
CA ASP A 62 0.19 -19.70 4.26
C ASP A 62 -0.14 -20.60 5.46
N GLU A 63 0.79 -21.46 5.88
CA GLU A 63 0.65 -22.27 7.11
C GLU A 63 0.39 -21.41 8.36
N VAL A 64 1.05 -20.26 8.48
CA VAL A 64 0.84 -19.34 9.61
C VAL A 64 -0.52 -18.63 9.48
N LYS A 65 -0.93 -18.26 8.26
CA LYS A 65 -2.26 -17.68 8.02
C LYS A 65 -3.38 -18.65 8.39
N ASP A 66 -3.19 -19.94 8.10
CA ASP A 66 -4.13 -21.00 8.45
C ASP A 66 -4.25 -21.14 9.98
N ILE A 67 -3.13 -21.12 10.70
CA ILE A 67 -3.11 -21.13 12.18
C ILE A 67 -3.83 -19.91 12.76
N LEU A 68 -3.63 -18.73 12.18
CA LEU A 68 -4.27 -17.49 12.59
C LEU A 68 -5.74 -17.39 12.14
N GLY A 69 -6.21 -18.29 11.27
CA GLY A 69 -7.56 -18.26 10.72
C GLY A 69 -7.84 -17.04 9.84
N VAL A 70 -6.82 -16.54 9.12
CA VAL A 70 -6.96 -15.39 8.21
C VAL A 70 -8.00 -15.69 7.13
N ASP A 71 -8.78 -14.68 6.74
CA ASP A 71 -9.90 -14.80 5.80
C ASP A 71 -9.69 -14.06 4.48
N THR A 72 -8.57 -13.35 4.37
CA THR A 72 -8.26 -12.42 3.28
C THR A 72 -6.99 -12.82 2.54
N ILE A 73 -6.94 -12.48 1.25
CA ILE A 73 -5.71 -12.53 0.44
C ILE A 73 -5.63 -11.24 -0.38
N TYR A 74 -4.41 -10.72 -0.60
CA TYR A 74 -4.21 -9.43 -1.24
C TYR A 74 -3.61 -9.53 -2.63
N ILE A 75 -4.06 -8.62 -3.50
CA ILE A 75 -3.48 -8.35 -4.80
C ILE A 75 -3.02 -6.89 -4.80
N TYR A 76 -1.73 -6.71 -5.12
CA TYR A 76 -1.09 -5.42 -5.22
C TYR A 76 -0.58 -5.20 -6.64
N PRO A 77 -0.49 -3.93 -7.08
CA PRO A 77 0.20 -3.59 -8.32
C PRO A 77 1.69 -3.94 -8.23
N ASN A 78 2.30 -4.17 -9.39
CA ASN A 78 3.74 -4.18 -9.51
C ASN A 78 4.30 -2.75 -9.54
N VAL A 79 5.62 -2.64 -9.45
CA VAL A 79 6.33 -1.38 -9.68
C VAL A 79 6.38 -1.01 -11.17
N PRO A 80 6.56 0.28 -11.52
CA PRO A 80 6.75 0.67 -12.92
C PRO A 80 8.09 0.16 -13.46
N SER A 81 8.18 0.04 -14.79
CA SER A 81 9.28 -0.61 -15.51
C SER A 81 10.65 0.06 -15.27
N ASN A 82 10.64 1.34 -14.93
CA ASN A 82 11.82 2.15 -14.68
C ASN A 82 12.22 2.25 -13.20
N TYR A 83 11.55 1.52 -12.30
CA TYR A 83 11.82 1.53 -10.87
C TYR A 83 12.31 0.17 -10.37
N LYS A 84 13.32 0.21 -9.50
CA LYS A 84 13.76 -0.94 -8.74
C LYS A 84 14.01 -0.51 -7.30
N PHE A 85 13.44 -1.25 -6.37
CA PHE A 85 13.71 -1.05 -4.95
C PHE A 85 15.16 -1.43 -4.62
N ILE A 86 15.87 -0.52 -3.95
CA ILE A 86 17.23 -0.72 -3.44
C ILE A 86 17.30 -0.08 -2.06
N GLU A 87 17.56 -0.88 -1.04
CA GLU A 87 17.91 -0.43 0.32
C GLU A 87 19.43 -0.40 0.45
N ASN A 88 19.98 0.78 0.77
CA ASN A 88 21.41 0.97 0.97
C ASN A 88 21.85 0.39 2.32
N PRO A 89 23.15 0.10 2.52
CA PRO A 89 23.66 -0.42 3.79
C PRO A 89 23.39 0.47 5.01
N ASP A 90 23.18 1.78 4.81
CA ASP A 90 22.83 2.72 5.88
C ASP A 90 21.32 2.81 6.17
N GLY A 91 20.52 1.92 5.56
CA GLY A 91 19.07 1.84 5.71
C GLY A 91 18.30 2.90 4.91
N THR A 92 18.96 3.65 4.02
CA THR A 92 18.26 4.59 3.13
C THR A 92 17.73 3.91 1.88
N PHE A 93 16.56 4.34 1.41
CA PHE A 93 16.00 3.91 0.14
C PHE A 93 15.19 5.04 -0.49
N LYS A 94 14.88 4.90 -1.77
CA LYS A 94 14.13 5.88 -2.55
C LYS A 94 12.92 5.23 -3.20
N ASP A 95 11.75 5.85 -3.09
CA ASP A 95 10.54 5.38 -3.79
C ASP A 95 10.49 5.87 -5.25
N GLU A 96 9.45 5.48 -5.98
CA GLU A 96 9.27 5.86 -7.39
C GLU A 96 9.03 7.36 -7.59
N TYR A 97 8.45 8.04 -6.60
CA TYR A 97 8.25 9.50 -6.59
C TYR A 97 9.53 10.25 -6.20
N GLY A 98 10.55 9.52 -5.78
CA GLY A 98 11.84 10.05 -5.39
C GLY A 98 11.92 10.60 -3.99
N VAL A 99 10.97 10.24 -3.12
CA VAL A 99 11.07 10.44 -1.68
C VAL A 99 12.19 9.55 -1.17
N VAL A 100 13.10 10.13 -0.38
CA VAL A 100 14.14 9.37 0.30
C VAL A 100 13.66 9.06 1.70
N TYR A 101 13.67 7.78 2.06
CA TYR A 101 13.39 7.28 3.40
C TYR A 101 14.66 6.81 4.08
N LYS A 102 14.62 6.72 5.40
CA LYS A 102 15.67 6.13 6.21
C LYS A 102 15.09 5.23 7.28
N LYS A 103 15.59 3.99 7.37
CA LYS A 103 15.29 3.11 8.50
C LYS A 103 15.75 3.74 9.81
N VAL A 104 14.80 3.93 10.73
CA VAL A 104 14.98 4.47 12.08
C VAL A 104 14.29 3.56 13.08
N GLY A 105 15.08 2.81 13.86
CA GLY A 105 14.54 1.81 14.78
C GLY A 105 13.83 0.67 14.04
N TYR A 106 12.55 0.47 14.35
CA TYR A 106 11.72 -0.60 13.75
C TYR A 106 11.13 -0.22 12.39
N TYR A 107 11.06 1.07 12.04
CA TYR A 107 10.37 1.53 10.83
C TYR A 107 11.32 2.33 9.94
N ALA A 108 10.82 2.86 8.83
CA ALA A 108 11.49 3.92 8.08
C ALA A 108 10.65 5.19 8.08
N ASP A 109 11.33 6.34 8.02
CA ASP A 109 10.69 7.65 8.00
C ASP A 109 11.18 8.47 6.80
N CYS A 110 10.37 9.43 6.37
CA CYS A 110 10.67 10.33 5.28
C CYS A 110 11.85 11.25 5.66
N LEU A 111 12.99 11.06 5.01
CA LEU A 111 14.18 11.88 5.19
C LEU A 111 14.17 13.10 4.26
N ILE A 112 13.89 12.88 2.98
CA ILE A 112 13.94 13.92 1.93
C ILE A 112 12.71 13.85 1.03
N PRO A 113 11.73 14.75 1.21
CA PRO A 113 10.67 15.02 0.26
C PRO A 113 11.25 15.66 -1.03
N PRO A 114 10.88 15.17 -2.23
CA PRO A 114 11.40 15.70 -3.49
C PRO A 114 10.97 17.14 -3.79
N LEU A 115 9.86 17.61 -3.20
CA LEU A 115 9.31 18.95 -3.42
C LEU A 115 9.57 19.92 -2.27
N ARG A 116 10.37 19.56 -1.26
CA ARG A 116 10.72 20.46 -0.16
C ARG A 116 11.38 21.75 -0.68
N GLY A 117 10.90 22.90 -0.21
CA GLY A 117 11.38 24.24 -0.58
C GLY A 117 11.14 24.65 -2.03
N LYS A 118 10.43 23.82 -2.83
CA LYS A 118 10.17 24.10 -4.24
C LYS A 118 9.14 25.22 -4.44
N SER A 119 9.35 26.05 -5.46
CA SER A 119 8.36 27.03 -5.90
C SER A 119 7.16 26.35 -6.58
N PHE A 120 6.06 27.10 -6.72
CA PHE A 120 4.87 26.62 -7.43
C PHE A 120 5.16 26.14 -8.87
N GLU A 121 6.03 26.84 -9.61
CA GLU A 121 6.40 26.44 -10.98
C GLU A 121 7.30 25.20 -11.01
N GLU A 122 8.17 25.01 -10.01
CA GLU A 122 8.94 23.76 -9.87
C GLU A 122 8.03 22.56 -9.52
N ILE A 123 7.03 22.75 -8.65
CA ILE A 123 6.02 21.72 -8.34
C ILE A 123 5.22 21.34 -9.59
N LYS A 124 4.86 22.32 -10.42
CA LYS A 124 4.20 22.07 -11.71
C LYS A 124 5.07 21.24 -12.65
N ALA A 125 6.35 21.59 -12.75
CA ALA A 125 7.32 20.94 -13.64
C ALA A 125 7.75 19.54 -13.16
N PHE A 126 7.55 19.21 -11.89
CA PHE A 126 7.90 17.90 -11.34
C PHE A 126 7.13 16.77 -12.04
N LYS A 127 7.83 15.71 -12.46
CA LYS A 127 7.24 14.58 -13.19
C LYS A 127 6.90 13.47 -12.22
N PHE A 128 5.62 13.12 -12.13
CA PHE A 128 5.20 11.92 -11.40
C PHE A 128 5.57 10.68 -12.23
N PRO A 129 5.77 9.52 -11.59
CA PRO A 129 5.82 8.23 -12.27
C PRO A 129 4.60 8.05 -13.18
N ASP A 130 4.74 7.29 -14.26
CA ASP A 130 3.62 7.02 -15.16
C ASP A 130 2.58 6.13 -14.44
N PRO A 131 1.35 6.61 -14.17
CA PRO A 131 0.31 5.79 -13.55
C PRO A 131 -0.19 4.67 -14.47
N GLU A 132 0.01 4.79 -15.77
CA GLU A 132 -0.52 3.89 -16.81
C GLU A 132 0.56 2.94 -17.36
N ASP A 133 1.75 2.88 -16.75
CA ASP A 133 2.80 1.92 -17.11
C ASP A 133 2.25 0.49 -16.98
N LEU A 134 2.23 -0.24 -18.09
CA LEU A 134 1.67 -1.58 -18.19
C LEU A 134 2.37 -2.59 -17.26
N SER A 135 3.65 -2.38 -16.91
CA SER A 135 4.36 -3.30 -16.02
C SER A 135 3.70 -3.36 -14.64
N ARG A 136 3.04 -2.27 -14.20
CA ARG A 136 2.30 -2.20 -12.94
C ARG A 136 1.18 -3.24 -12.86
N PHE A 137 0.64 -3.62 -14.01
CA PHE A 137 -0.56 -4.45 -14.12
C PHE A 137 -0.28 -5.84 -14.71
N GLU A 138 0.95 -6.07 -15.17
CA GLU A 138 1.35 -7.32 -15.81
C GLU A 138 1.09 -8.53 -14.90
N GLY A 139 0.36 -9.51 -15.43
CA GLY A 139 0.04 -10.78 -14.76
C GLY A 139 -1.03 -10.67 -13.65
N LEU A 140 -1.53 -9.48 -13.33
CA LEU A 140 -2.48 -9.30 -12.23
C LEU A 140 -3.83 -9.95 -12.51
N GLN A 141 -4.34 -9.88 -13.75
CA GLN A 141 -5.59 -10.55 -14.12
C GLN A 141 -5.50 -12.07 -13.91
N LEU A 142 -4.43 -12.70 -14.37
CA LEU A 142 -4.23 -14.14 -14.21
C LEU A 142 -4.12 -14.52 -12.73
N LYS A 143 -3.38 -13.73 -11.94
CA LYS A 143 -3.25 -13.94 -10.49
C LYS A 143 -4.60 -13.79 -9.77
N ALA A 144 -5.37 -12.76 -10.11
CA ALA A 144 -6.67 -12.48 -9.53
C ALA A 144 -7.69 -13.58 -9.86
N LYS A 145 -7.73 -13.98 -11.12
CA LYS A 145 -8.54 -15.12 -11.57
C LYS A 145 -8.19 -16.39 -10.82
N LYS A 146 -6.90 -16.71 -10.70
CA LYS A 146 -6.44 -17.89 -9.98
C LYS A 146 -6.89 -17.87 -8.51
N PHE A 147 -6.72 -16.75 -7.81
CA PHE A 147 -7.20 -16.64 -6.43
C PHE A 147 -8.72 -16.80 -6.33
N HIS A 148 -9.46 -16.28 -7.30
CA HIS A 148 -10.92 -16.36 -7.33
C HIS A 148 -11.42 -17.79 -7.52
N GLU A 149 -10.79 -18.54 -8.43
CA GLU A 149 -11.17 -19.90 -8.81
C GLU A 149 -10.63 -20.95 -7.83
N ASP A 150 -9.39 -20.80 -7.36
CA ASP A 150 -8.68 -21.85 -6.61
C ASP A 150 -8.76 -21.69 -5.09
N THR A 151 -9.28 -20.57 -4.59
CA THR A 151 -9.29 -20.29 -3.15
C THR A 151 -10.64 -19.82 -2.64
N GLU A 152 -10.85 -20.04 -1.35
CA GLU A 152 -12.03 -19.62 -0.62
C GLU A 152 -11.84 -18.29 0.12
N PHE A 153 -10.65 -17.68 0.03
CA PHE A 153 -10.33 -16.40 0.67
C PHE A 153 -11.12 -15.25 0.03
N SER A 154 -11.42 -14.23 0.83
CA SER A 154 -11.87 -12.96 0.29
C SER A 154 -10.69 -12.23 -0.35
N ILE A 155 -10.84 -11.82 -1.61
CA ILE A 155 -9.75 -11.21 -2.38
C ILE A 155 -9.83 -9.70 -2.24
N TRP A 156 -8.82 -9.12 -1.63
CA TRP A 156 -8.73 -7.70 -1.36
C TRP A 156 -7.68 -7.08 -2.27
N ALA A 157 -7.97 -5.89 -2.75
CA ALA A 157 -7.01 -5.05 -3.42
C ALA A 157 -7.13 -3.63 -2.87
N GLY A 158 -6.06 -2.87 -3.02
CA GLY A 158 -6.05 -1.50 -2.55
C GLY A 158 -4.64 -1.00 -2.40
N VAL A 159 -4.53 0.31 -2.36
CA VAL A 159 -3.27 1.03 -2.16
C VAL A 159 -3.53 2.18 -1.21
N VAL A 160 -2.47 2.65 -0.55
CA VAL A 160 -2.51 3.88 0.26
C VAL A 160 -2.57 5.09 -0.68
N SER A 161 -3.72 5.25 -1.33
CA SER A 161 -4.05 6.33 -2.27
C SER A 161 -4.45 7.59 -1.51
N SER A 162 -3.54 8.00 -0.64
CA SER A 162 -3.74 9.15 0.23
C SER A 162 -3.68 10.45 -0.56
N LEU A 163 -4.51 11.40 -0.17
CA LEU A 163 -4.46 12.77 -0.67
C LEU A 163 -3.62 13.61 0.27
N PHE A 164 -3.99 13.62 1.54
CA PHE A 164 -3.30 14.42 2.56
C PHE A 164 -1.94 13.82 2.88
N TYR A 165 -1.89 12.52 3.23
CA TYR A 165 -0.64 11.88 3.61
C TYR A 165 0.40 11.96 2.49
N PHE A 166 0.00 11.57 1.28
CA PHE A 166 0.92 11.59 0.15
C PHE A 166 1.38 13.00 -0.21
N ALA A 167 0.49 14.00 -0.18
CA ALA A 167 0.86 15.37 -0.48
C ALA A 167 1.94 15.89 0.48
N TRP A 168 1.81 15.64 1.78
CA TRP A 168 2.83 16.08 2.72
C TRP A 168 4.10 15.22 2.65
N ILE A 169 4.03 13.95 2.29
CA ILE A 169 5.21 13.10 2.07
C ILE A 169 6.08 13.63 0.93
N ILE A 170 5.48 14.03 -0.20
CA ILE A 170 6.24 14.51 -1.35
C ILE A 170 6.66 15.98 -1.21
N ARG A 171 5.85 16.80 -0.53
CA ARG A 171 6.09 18.23 -0.29
C ARG A 171 6.96 18.53 0.93
N GLY A 172 6.88 17.69 1.94
CA GLY A 172 7.32 17.98 3.30
C GLY A 172 6.16 18.53 4.14
N LEU A 173 6.02 18.03 5.38
CA LEU A 173 4.91 18.38 6.27
C LEU A 173 4.82 19.87 6.55
N GLU A 174 5.93 20.51 6.93
CA GLU A 174 5.98 21.95 7.21
C GLU A 174 5.58 22.79 5.98
N ASP A 175 6.17 22.49 4.82
CA ASP A 175 5.87 23.20 3.57
C ASP A 175 4.41 23.00 3.13
N PHE A 176 3.88 21.79 3.25
CA PHE A 176 2.50 21.49 2.84
C PHE A 176 1.48 22.14 3.76
N LEU A 177 1.67 22.08 5.09
CA LEU A 177 0.82 22.78 6.04
C LEU A 177 0.89 24.30 5.84
N THR A 178 2.08 24.82 5.52
CA THR A 178 2.25 26.23 5.16
C THR A 178 1.52 26.57 3.86
N ASP A 179 1.60 25.71 2.84
CA ASP A 179 0.88 25.89 1.58
C ASP A 179 -0.65 25.91 1.81
N ILE A 180 -1.20 25.05 2.67
CA ILE A 180 -2.63 25.04 2.98
C ILE A 180 -3.09 26.41 3.51
N TYR A 181 -2.29 27.06 4.35
CA TYR A 181 -2.66 28.33 4.97
C TYR A 181 -2.29 29.55 4.11
N ILE A 182 -1.05 29.62 3.61
CA ILE A 182 -0.48 30.79 2.95
C ILE A 182 -0.68 30.77 1.44
N SER A 183 -0.62 29.60 0.81
CA SER A 183 -0.75 29.45 -0.65
C SER A 183 -1.70 28.31 -1.03
N PRO A 184 -3.02 28.45 -0.78
CA PRO A 184 -3.99 27.38 -1.07
C PRO A 184 -3.95 26.90 -2.52
N LYS A 185 -3.53 27.77 -3.44
CA LYS A 185 -3.31 27.42 -4.85
C LYS A 185 -2.27 26.30 -5.02
N THR A 186 -1.17 26.33 -4.27
CA THR A 186 -0.12 25.30 -4.32
C THR A 186 -0.64 23.97 -3.80
N ALA A 187 -1.23 23.97 -2.60
CA ALA A 187 -1.79 22.77 -1.99
C ALA A 187 -2.87 22.16 -2.88
N LYS A 188 -3.81 22.98 -3.38
CA LYS A 188 -4.86 22.54 -4.32
C LYS A 188 -4.27 21.90 -5.57
N TYR A 189 -3.32 22.58 -6.23
CA TYR A 189 -2.70 22.05 -7.45
C TYR A 189 -2.03 20.69 -7.21
N LEU A 190 -1.31 20.55 -6.09
CA LEU A 190 -0.64 19.31 -5.74
C LEU A 190 -1.65 18.17 -5.51
N MET A 191 -2.72 18.44 -4.74
CA MET A 191 -3.77 17.45 -4.48
C MET A 191 -4.55 17.10 -5.76
N ASP A 192 -4.91 18.08 -6.60
CA ASP A 192 -5.57 17.84 -7.89
C ASP A 192 -4.71 16.91 -8.78
N LYS A 193 -3.39 17.14 -8.81
CA LYS A 193 -2.44 16.30 -9.54
C LYS A 193 -2.35 14.87 -8.99
N ILE A 194 -2.43 14.70 -7.66
CA ILE A 194 -2.47 13.39 -7.02
C ILE A 194 -3.78 12.66 -7.37
N VAL A 195 -4.91 13.35 -7.35
CA VAL A 195 -6.21 12.79 -7.77
C VAL A 195 -6.15 12.32 -9.21
N ASP A 196 -5.67 13.16 -10.13
CA ASP A 196 -5.54 12.83 -11.55
C ASP A 196 -4.66 11.59 -11.76
N TRP A 197 -3.57 11.47 -11.01
CA TRP A 197 -2.69 10.31 -11.05
C TRP A 197 -3.41 9.05 -10.55
N ASN A 198 -4.05 9.12 -9.38
CA ASN A 198 -4.78 8.01 -8.78
C ASN A 198 -5.92 7.51 -9.68
N MET A 199 -6.68 8.41 -10.31
CA MET A 199 -7.77 8.03 -11.22
C MET A 199 -7.27 7.22 -12.42
N LYS A 200 -6.14 7.61 -13.01
CA LYS A 200 -5.53 6.88 -14.13
C LYS A 200 -4.99 5.53 -13.69
N PHE A 201 -4.26 5.52 -12.57
CA PHE A 201 -3.71 4.30 -12.00
C PHE A 201 -4.82 3.29 -11.66
N PHE A 202 -5.89 3.74 -10.99
CA PHE A 202 -7.03 2.90 -10.64
C PHE A 202 -7.80 2.38 -11.83
N LYS A 203 -7.92 3.15 -12.91
CA LYS A 203 -8.55 2.67 -14.14
C LYS A 203 -7.81 1.45 -14.70
N GLY A 204 -6.48 1.50 -14.77
CA GLY A 204 -5.67 0.38 -15.24
C GLY A 204 -5.62 -0.79 -14.26
N PHE A 205 -5.54 -0.50 -12.96
CA PHE A 205 -5.52 -1.57 -11.96
C PHE A 205 -6.85 -2.31 -11.94
N TYR A 206 -7.96 -1.58 -11.86
CA TYR A 206 -9.30 -2.16 -11.76
C TYR A 206 -9.73 -2.88 -13.05
N SER A 207 -9.22 -2.49 -14.23
CA SER A 207 -9.50 -3.23 -15.46
C SER A 207 -8.93 -4.65 -15.45
N GLU A 208 -7.83 -4.89 -14.73
CA GLU A 208 -7.25 -6.23 -14.63
C GLU A 208 -7.92 -7.10 -13.58
N ILE A 209 -8.26 -6.52 -12.42
CA ILE A 209 -8.64 -7.31 -11.23
C ILE A 209 -10.10 -7.16 -10.81
N GLY A 210 -10.81 -6.16 -11.34
CA GLY A 210 -12.12 -5.72 -10.84
C GLY A 210 -13.21 -6.81 -10.85
N GLU A 211 -13.15 -7.74 -11.81
CA GLU A 211 -14.09 -8.87 -11.89
C GLU A 211 -13.86 -9.95 -10.82
N TYR A 212 -12.67 -9.98 -10.21
CA TYR A 212 -12.23 -11.08 -9.35
C TYR A 212 -12.17 -10.72 -7.86
N ILE A 213 -12.00 -9.44 -7.54
CA ILE A 213 -11.87 -8.97 -6.16
C ILE A 213 -13.21 -8.83 -5.45
N ASP A 214 -13.19 -8.98 -4.13
CA ASP A 214 -14.34 -8.75 -3.25
C ASP A 214 -14.36 -7.34 -2.65
N VAL A 215 -13.17 -6.80 -2.35
CA VAL A 215 -13.01 -5.51 -1.69
C VAL A 215 -11.91 -4.71 -2.36
N PHE A 216 -12.20 -3.45 -2.66
CA PHE A 216 -11.19 -2.46 -3.00
C PHE A 216 -11.12 -1.42 -1.89
N TRP A 217 -9.98 -1.28 -1.23
CA TRP A 217 -9.79 -0.29 -0.17
C TRP A 217 -8.88 0.84 -0.62
N ILE A 218 -9.17 2.03 -0.08
CA ILE A 218 -8.32 3.22 -0.17
C ILE A 218 -8.14 3.75 1.25
N GLY A 219 -6.97 4.31 1.53
CA GLY A 219 -6.64 4.84 2.85
C GLY A 219 -5.93 6.18 2.74
N ASP A 220 -6.23 7.07 3.68
CA ASP A 220 -5.54 8.34 3.85
C ASP A 220 -5.37 8.61 5.35
N ASP A 221 -4.17 9.05 5.73
CA ASP A 221 -3.85 9.41 7.10
C ASP A 221 -3.88 10.94 7.23
N TRP A 222 -4.80 11.42 8.06
CA TRP A 222 -5.01 12.85 8.31
C TRP A 222 -4.32 13.35 9.58
N GLY A 223 -3.63 12.48 10.34
CA GLY A 223 -2.64 12.85 11.35
C GLY A 223 -3.12 13.72 12.51
N VAL A 224 -4.43 13.78 12.78
CA VAL A 224 -5.04 14.55 13.89
C VAL A 224 -5.82 13.67 14.87
N GLN A 225 -5.55 12.36 14.88
CA GLN A 225 -6.24 11.38 15.73
C GLN A 225 -5.43 11.03 16.99
#